data_AF-A0A947JJ09-F1
#
_entry.id   AF-A0A947JJ09-F1
#
_cell.length_a   1.000
_cell.length_b   1.000
_cell.length_c   1.000
_cell.angle_alpha   90.00
_cell.angle_beta   90.00
_cell.angle_gamma   90.00
#
_symmetry.space_group_name_H-M   'P 1'
#
loop_
_entity.id
_entity.type
_entity.pdbx_description
1 polymer ?
#
loop_
_entity_poly.entity_id
_entity_poly.type
_entity_poly.pdbx_seq_one_letter_code
_entity_poly.pdbx_strand_id
1 'polypeptide(L)'
;MIRQQILKIIASHNRFLIAGHIHPEGDSIGSQLALANLLGKMGKSVRIINADNVPKNLKFLPGQGRIETGLDFRKEQIEFDAAIVLDSPVLERIGKVRELIKNAYIINIDHHVSNERFGHINWTDHKASAAG
;
A
#
# COMPACT_ATOMS: atom_id res chain seq x y z
N MET A 1 0.62 0.16 21.55
CA MET A 1 -0.60 0.18 20.69
C MET A 1 -0.20 -0.03 19.23
N ILE A 2 -1.06 -0.61 18.39
CA ILE A 2 -0.76 -0.95 16.97
C ILE A 2 -0.18 0.23 16.18
N ARG A 3 -0.78 1.42 16.34
CA ARG A 3 -0.32 2.68 15.72
C ARG A 3 1.14 3.04 16.07
N GLN A 4 1.55 2.84 17.32
CA GLN A 4 2.92 3.10 17.75
C GLN A 4 3.91 2.10 17.14
N GLN A 5 3.51 0.85 16.88
CA GLN A 5 4.36 -0.13 16.21
C GLN A 5 4.58 0.26 14.74
N ILE A 6 3.52 0.68 14.04
CA ILE A 6 3.60 1.22 12.67
C ILE A 6 4.55 2.42 12.63
N LEU A 7 4.35 3.40 13.53
CA LEU A 7 5.22 4.59 13.58
C LEU A 7 6.69 4.23 13.85
N LYS A 8 6.97 3.25 14.70
CA LYS A 8 8.34 2.76 14.94
C LYS A 8 8.97 2.18 13.67
N ILE A 9 8.24 1.36 12.92
CA ILE A 9 8.72 0.78 11.66
C ILE A 9 8.98 1.87 10.62
N ILE A 10 8.06 2.84 10.51
CA ILE A 10 8.22 3.99 9.61
C ILE A 10 9.46 4.80 9.99
N ALA A 11 9.70 5.00 11.28
CA ALA A 11 10.88 5.73 11.77
C ALA A 11 12.19 4.97 11.47
N SER A 12 12.22 3.65 11.69
CA SER A 12 13.45 2.83 11.61
C SER A 12 13.85 2.39 10.21
N HIS A 13 12.99 2.54 9.20
CA HIS A 13 13.24 2.10 7.83
C HIS A 13 13.17 3.27 6.84
N ASN A 14 13.75 3.10 5.65
CA ASN A 14 13.88 4.19 4.67
C ASN A 14 13.14 3.93 3.37
N ARG A 15 12.84 2.67 3.04
CA ARG A 15 12.28 2.29 1.75
C ARG A 15 10.98 1.53 1.93
N PHE A 16 9.91 2.01 1.31
CA PHE A 16 8.58 1.42 1.43
C PHE A 16 7.99 1.11 0.05
N LEU A 17 7.36 -0.05 -0.04
CA LEU A 17 6.45 -0.38 -1.15
C LEU A 17 5.02 -0.21 -0.65
N ILE A 18 4.22 0.55 -1.38
CA ILE A 18 2.79 0.70 -1.14
C ILE A 18 2.02 -0.05 -2.24
N ALA A 19 1.01 -0.81 -1.84
CA ALA A 19 0.11 -1.50 -2.76
C ALA A 19 -1.34 -1.39 -2.31
N GLY A 20 -2.26 -1.36 -3.27
CA GLY A 20 -3.70 -1.50 -3.08
C GLY A 20 -4.27 -2.69 -3.85
N HIS A 21 -5.58 -2.88 -3.76
CA HIS A 21 -6.26 -3.99 -4.42
C HIS A 21 -6.45 -3.79 -5.95
N ILE A 22 -6.73 -4.88 -6.64
CA ILE A 22 -7.18 -4.95 -8.05
C ILE A 22 -8.50 -4.19 -8.22
N HIS A 23 -8.72 -3.65 -9.41
CA HIS A 23 -9.82 -2.73 -9.71
C HIS A 23 -9.91 -1.59 -8.67
N PRO A 24 -8.84 -0.80 -8.48
CA PRO A 24 -8.79 0.22 -7.44
C PRO A 24 -9.82 1.31 -7.72
N GLU A 25 -10.40 1.85 -6.66
CA GLU A 25 -11.35 2.96 -6.67
C GLU A 25 -10.70 4.22 -6.03
N GLY A 26 -11.52 5.21 -5.69
CA GLY A 26 -11.04 6.47 -5.14
C GLY A 26 -10.36 6.33 -3.78
N ASP A 27 -10.81 5.41 -2.94
CA ASP A 27 -10.26 5.20 -1.60
C ASP A 27 -8.84 4.62 -1.68
N SER A 28 -8.67 3.50 -2.37
CA SER A 28 -7.38 2.85 -2.59
C SER A 28 -6.39 3.79 -3.27
N ILE A 29 -6.75 4.45 -4.38
CA ILE A 29 -5.82 5.36 -5.06
C ILE A 29 -5.49 6.58 -4.19
N GLY A 30 -6.49 7.16 -3.53
CA GLY A 30 -6.33 8.32 -2.65
C GLY A 30 -5.39 8.03 -1.49
N SER A 31 -5.68 6.95 -0.75
CA SER A 31 -4.92 6.49 0.41
C SER A 31 -3.45 6.21 0.06
N GLN A 32 -3.20 5.55 -1.08
CA GLN A 32 -1.84 5.28 -1.55
C GLN A 32 -1.06 6.57 -1.85
N LEU A 33 -1.68 7.52 -2.56
CA LEU A 33 -1.04 8.79 -2.90
C LEU A 33 -0.80 9.66 -1.66
N ALA A 34 -1.76 9.68 -0.73
CA ALA A 34 -1.67 10.42 0.52
C ALA A 34 -0.52 9.89 1.40
N LEU A 35 -0.47 8.57 1.62
CA LEU A 35 0.59 7.96 2.41
C LEU A 35 1.96 8.12 1.76
N ALA A 36 2.07 7.93 0.44
CA ALA A 36 3.32 8.14 -0.29
C ALA A 36 3.81 9.60 -0.16
N ASN A 37 2.90 10.57 -0.22
CA ASN A 37 3.25 11.97 -0.01
C ASN A 37 3.74 12.24 1.42
N LEU A 38 3.08 11.67 2.43
CA LEU A 38 3.48 11.83 3.83
C LEU A 38 4.88 11.23 4.07
N LEU A 39 5.09 9.99 3.65
CA LEU A 39 6.37 9.31 3.80
C LEU A 39 7.48 10.01 3.01
N GLY A 40 7.20 10.51 1.80
CA GLY A 40 8.14 11.32 1.03
C GLY A 40 8.54 12.61 1.75
N LYS A 41 7.59 13.31 2.38
CA LYS A 41 7.88 14.49 3.23
C LYS A 41 8.71 14.15 4.46
N MET A 42 8.68 12.91 4.92
CA MET A 42 9.51 12.39 6.01
C MET A 42 10.90 11.91 5.53
N GLY A 43 11.25 12.15 4.26
CA GLY A 43 12.54 11.77 3.68
C GLY A 43 12.65 10.27 3.33
N LYS A 44 11.52 9.55 3.23
CA LYS A 44 11.50 8.13 2.87
C LYS A 44 11.43 7.95 1.35
N SER A 45 12.05 6.88 0.86
CA SER A 45 11.89 6.41 -0.52
C SER A 45 10.65 5.53 -0.61
N VAL A 46 9.73 5.86 -1.52
CA VAL A 46 8.43 5.17 -1.63
C VAL A 46 8.15 4.83 -3.07
N ARG A 47 7.75 3.58 -3.32
CA ARG A 47 7.20 3.14 -4.60
C ARG A 47 5.76 2.69 -4.41
N ILE A 48 4.87 3.11 -5.29
CA ILE A 48 3.49 2.65 -5.32
C ILE A 48 3.35 1.69 -6.48
N ILE A 49 3.01 0.44 -6.23
CA ILE A 49 2.94 -0.61 -7.24
C ILE A 49 1.62 -1.35 -7.12
N ASN A 50 0.80 -1.29 -8.18
CA ASN A 50 -0.48 -1.96 -8.26
C ASN A 50 -0.53 -2.97 -9.40
N ALA A 51 -1.37 -3.98 -9.24
CA ALA A 51 -1.65 -4.95 -10.29
C ALA A 51 -2.39 -4.32 -11.48
N ASP A 52 -3.34 -3.42 -11.19
CA ASP A 52 -4.17 -2.77 -12.20
C ASP A 52 -3.87 -1.28 -12.32
N ASN A 53 -4.14 -0.75 -13.52
CA ASN A 53 -4.01 0.67 -13.82
C ASN A 53 -4.95 1.54 -13.01
N VAL A 54 -4.52 2.76 -12.71
CA VAL A 54 -5.42 3.81 -12.21
C VAL A 54 -6.60 4.00 -13.18
N PRO A 55 -7.86 3.91 -12.72
CA PRO A 55 -9.04 4.11 -13.55
C PRO A 55 -9.05 5.45 -14.27
N LYS A 56 -9.63 5.49 -15.48
CA LYS A 56 -9.69 6.72 -16.32
C LYS A 56 -10.33 7.90 -15.57
N ASN A 57 -11.39 7.65 -14.80
CA ASN A 57 -12.09 8.66 -14.02
C ASN A 57 -11.27 9.18 -12.81
N LEU A 58 -10.14 8.56 -12.46
CA LEU A 58 -9.24 8.99 -11.39
C LEU A 58 -7.92 9.56 -11.92
N LYS A 59 -7.74 9.65 -13.25
CA LYS A 59 -6.52 10.21 -13.87
C LYS A 59 -6.31 11.70 -13.59
N PHE A 60 -7.33 12.40 -13.10
CA PHE A 60 -7.23 13.79 -12.64
C PHE A 60 -6.49 13.94 -11.30
N LEU A 61 -6.32 12.85 -10.53
CA LEU A 61 -5.69 12.92 -9.21
C LEU A 61 -4.19 13.30 -9.31
N PRO A 62 -3.74 14.27 -8.52
CA PRO A 62 -2.34 14.71 -8.55
C PRO A 62 -1.41 13.58 -8.11
N GLY A 63 -0.37 13.34 -8.91
CA GLY A 63 0.62 12.31 -8.63
C GLY A 63 0.19 10.88 -8.97
N GLN A 64 -0.96 10.66 -9.60
CA GLN A 64 -1.39 9.32 -10.05
C GLN A 64 -0.38 8.65 -10.99
N GLY A 65 0.39 9.45 -11.74
CA GLY A 65 1.45 8.93 -12.62
C GLY A 65 2.63 8.27 -11.90
N ARG A 66 2.69 8.37 -10.56
CA ARG A 66 3.65 7.64 -9.72
C ARG A 66 3.23 6.21 -9.41
N ILE A 67 1.98 5.86 -9.69
CA ILE A 67 1.47 4.50 -9.49
C ILE A 67 1.97 3.66 -10.64
N GLU A 68 2.92 2.81 -10.32
CA GLU A 68 3.56 1.91 -11.26
C GLU A 68 2.68 0.66 -11.44
N THR A 69 2.58 0.22 -12.67
CA THR A 69 1.74 -0.90 -13.08
C THR A 69 2.54 -1.75 -14.04
N GLY A 70 2.63 -3.05 -13.81
CA GLY A 70 3.41 -3.91 -14.70
C GLY A 70 3.70 -5.26 -14.09
N LEU A 71 3.69 -6.27 -14.95
CA LEU A 71 4.02 -7.65 -14.60
C LEU A 71 5.51 -7.96 -14.76
N ASP A 72 6.29 -6.97 -15.22
CA ASP A 72 7.72 -7.11 -15.56
C ASP A 72 8.65 -6.64 -14.44
N PHE A 73 8.11 -6.38 -13.25
CA PHE A 73 8.95 -6.14 -12.09
C PHE A 73 9.66 -7.43 -11.70
N ARG A 74 10.94 -7.52 -12.05
CA ARG A 74 11.81 -8.52 -11.46
C ARG A 74 12.07 -8.13 -10.00
N LYS A 75 11.92 -9.09 -9.09
CA LYS A 75 12.06 -8.87 -7.64
C LYS A 75 13.43 -8.28 -7.29
N GLU A 76 14.47 -8.63 -8.04
CA GLU A 76 15.82 -8.09 -7.87
C GLU A 76 15.94 -6.58 -8.20
N GLN A 77 14.92 -5.98 -8.82
CA GLN A 77 14.89 -4.57 -9.21
C GLN A 77 14.08 -3.69 -8.24
N ILE A 78 13.52 -4.27 -7.18
CA ILE A 78 12.71 -3.53 -6.21
C ILE A 78 13.24 -3.79 -4.81
N GLU A 79 14.01 -2.84 -4.30
CA GLU A 79 14.47 -2.88 -2.92
C GLU A 79 13.57 -2.03 -2.02
N PHE A 80 13.04 -2.66 -0.97
CA PHE A 80 12.26 -2.00 0.07
C PHE A 80 12.43 -2.74 1.39
N ASP A 81 12.20 -2.04 2.50
CA ASP A 81 12.40 -2.59 3.84
C ASP A 81 11.08 -3.16 4.40
N ALA A 82 9.95 -2.52 4.07
CA ALA A 82 8.61 -2.98 4.43
C ALA A 82 7.58 -2.66 3.35
N ALA A 83 6.55 -3.50 3.24
CA ALA A 83 5.40 -3.27 2.39
C ALA A 83 4.22 -2.75 3.23
N ILE A 84 3.51 -1.77 2.70
CA ILE A 84 2.26 -1.25 3.27
C ILE A 84 1.14 -1.54 2.29
N VAL A 85 0.21 -2.42 2.69
CA VAL A 85 -0.95 -2.78 1.89
C VAL A 85 -2.17 -2.03 2.43
N LEU A 86 -2.70 -1.15 1.59
CA LEU A 86 -3.85 -0.30 1.92
C LEU A 86 -5.12 -0.86 1.30
N ASP A 87 -6.22 -0.71 2.03
CA ASP A 87 -7.59 -0.89 1.51
C ASP A 87 -7.85 -2.28 0.90
N SER A 88 -7.20 -3.31 1.44
CA SER A 88 -7.32 -4.67 0.94
C SER A 88 -7.65 -5.62 2.09
N PRO A 89 -8.79 -6.34 2.03
CA PRO A 89 -9.18 -7.26 3.09
C PRO A 89 -8.38 -8.56 3.08
N VAL A 90 -7.87 -8.97 1.92
CA VAL A 90 -7.13 -10.24 1.74
C VAL A 90 -5.90 -10.02 0.86
N LEU A 91 -4.91 -10.90 0.93
CA LEU A 91 -3.64 -10.74 0.19
C LEU A 91 -3.82 -10.99 -1.31
N GLU A 92 -4.77 -11.83 -1.70
CA GLU A 92 -5.08 -12.15 -3.10
C GLU A 92 -5.52 -10.92 -3.87
N ARG A 93 -6.13 -9.96 -3.17
CA ARG A 93 -6.68 -8.74 -3.76
C ARG A 93 -5.62 -7.78 -4.25
N ILE A 94 -4.35 -7.87 -3.86
CA ILE A 94 -3.27 -7.07 -4.48
C ILE A 94 -2.70 -7.68 -5.76
N GLY A 95 -3.30 -8.78 -6.25
CA GLY A 95 -2.91 -9.43 -7.50
C GLY A 95 -1.45 -9.91 -7.48
N LYS A 96 -0.74 -9.76 -8.60
CA LYS A 96 0.65 -10.25 -8.73
C LYS A 96 1.65 -9.51 -7.83
N VAL A 97 1.28 -8.36 -7.26
CA VAL A 97 2.14 -7.62 -6.30
C VAL A 97 2.45 -8.46 -5.07
N ARG A 98 1.58 -9.43 -4.71
CA ARG A 98 1.83 -10.37 -3.62
C ARG A 98 3.14 -11.15 -3.78
N GLU A 99 3.55 -11.44 -5.02
CA GLU A 99 4.81 -12.16 -5.28
C GLU A 99 6.04 -11.29 -4.99
N LEU A 100 5.92 -9.98 -5.19
CA LEU A 100 6.97 -9.00 -4.86
C LEU A 100 7.16 -8.87 -3.35
N ILE A 101 6.07 -8.92 -2.58
CA ILE A 101 6.09 -8.72 -1.12
C ILE A 101 6.11 -10.02 -0.31
N LYS A 102 6.19 -11.19 -0.94
CA LYS A 102 6.10 -12.52 -0.28
C LYS A 102 7.02 -12.71 0.91
N ASN A 103 8.21 -12.11 0.90
CA ASN A 103 9.21 -12.21 1.98
C ASN A 103 9.38 -10.90 2.76
N ALA A 104 8.51 -9.92 2.54
CA ALA A 104 8.62 -8.62 3.17
C ALA A 104 7.92 -8.61 4.53
N TYR A 105 8.30 -7.65 5.37
CA TYR A 105 7.48 -7.26 6.51
C TYR A 105 6.27 -6.47 6.00
N ILE A 106 5.06 -6.95 6.29
CA ILE A 106 3.80 -6.40 5.75
C ILE A 106 3.04 -5.67 6.85
N ILE A 107 2.70 -4.41 6.59
CA ILE A 107 1.74 -3.62 7.36
C ILE A 107 0.45 -3.55 6.54
N ASN A 108 -0.66 -4.03 7.08
CA ASN A 108 -1.97 -3.89 6.44
C ASN A 108 -2.79 -2.84 7.19
N ILE A 109 -3.27 -1.83 6.46
CA ILE A 109 -4.15 -0.78 6.95
C ILE A 109 -5.42 -0.82 6.12
N ASP A 110 -6.55 -1.10 6.75
CA ASP A 110 -7.80 -1.38 6.06
C ASP A 110 -9.01 -1.07 6.94
N HIS A 111 -10.19 -0.95 6.34
CA HIS A 111 -11.44 -0.68 7.04
C HIS A 111 -12.53 -1.72 6.75
N HIS A 112 -12.28 -2.68 5.87
CA HIS A 112 -13.24 -3.74 5.57
C HIS A 112 -13.49 -4.66 6.77
N VAL A 113 -14.76 -4.95 7.05
CA VAL A 113 -15.16 -5.94 8.08
C VAL A 113 -14.63 -7.34 7.76
N SER A 114 -14.47 -7.65 6.46
CA SER A 114 -13.98 -8.93 5.95
C SER A 114 -12.46 -9.10 5.99
N ASN A 115 -11.72 -8.15 6.57
CA ASN A 115 -10.26 -8.21 6.58
C ASN A 115 -9.72 -9.44 7.33
N GLU A 116 -8.86 -10.22 6.67
CA GLU A 116 -8.26 -11.47 7.17
C GLU A 116 -7.01 -11.27 8.04
N ARG A 117 -6.55 -10.02 8.19
CA ARG A 117 -5.39 -9.66 9.02
C ARG A 117 -4.11 -10.37 8.56
N PHE A 118 -3.87 -10.42 7.25
CA PHE A 118 -2.73 -11.11 6.62
C PHE A 118 -1.37 -10.42 6.84
N GLY A 119 -1.34 -9.19 7.34
CA GLY A 119 -0.11 -8.47 7.64
C GLY A 119 0.60 -9.00 8.89
N HIS A 120 1.89 -8.67 9.02
CA HIS A 120 2.62 -8.84 10.29
C HIS A 120 2.08 -7.85 11.35
N ILE A 121 1.60 -6.70 10.89
CA ILE A 121 0.84 -5.71 11.67
C ILE A 121 -0.42 -5.38 10.90
N ASN A 122 -1.55 -5.39 11.59
CA ASN A 122 -2.87 -5.12 11.02
C ASN A 122 -3.55 -4.00 11.80
N TRP A 123 -3.70 -2.84 11.18
CA TRP A 123 -4.51 -1.75 11.72
C TRP A 123 -5.82 -1.67 10.97
N THR A 124 -6.86 -2.27 11.55
CA THR A 124 -8.20 -2.29 10.99
C THR A 124 -9.18 -1.48 11.82
N ASP A 125 -9.92 -0.59 11.17
CA ASP A 125 -11.00 0.18 11.78
C ASP A 125 -12.27 0.14 10.92
N HIS A 126 -13.15 -0.82 11.23
CA HIS A 126 -14.41 -1.02 10.51
C HIS A 126 -15.44 0.10 10.72
N LYS A 127 -15.18 1.04 11.63
CA LYS A 127 -16.02 2.24 11.80
C LYS A 127 -15.57 3.38 10.88
N ALA A 128 -14.39 3.28 10.28
CA ALA A 128 -13.94 4.24 9.28
C ALA A 128 -14.69 4.03 7.96
N SER A 129 -15.12 5.12 7.34
CA SER A 129 -15.81 5.09 6.04
C SER A 129 -14.87 4.81 4.87
N ALA A 130 -13.57 5.02 5.06
CA ALA A 130 -12.51 4.88 4.07
C ALA A 130 -11.17 4.63 4.78
N ALA A 131 -10.17 4.07 4.07
CA ALA A 131 -8.85 3.79 4.62
C ALA A 131 -8.05 5.07 4.98
N GLY A 132 -8.09 6.08 4.10
CA GLY A 132 -7.54 7.44 4.34
C GLY A 132 -6.08 7.65 3.94
#